data_AF-A0A8C6X7R7-F1
#
_entry.id   AF-A0A8C6X7R7-F1
#
_cell.length_a   1.000
_cell.length_b   1.000
_cell.length_c   1.000
_cell.angle_alpha   90.00
_cell.angle_beta   90.00
_cell.angle_gamma   90.00
#
_symmetry.space_group_name_H-M   'P 1'
#
loop_
_entity.id
_entity.type
_entity.pdbx_description
1 polymer ?
#
loop_
_entity_poly.entity_id
_entity_poly.type
_entity_poly.pdbx_seq_one_letter_code
_entity_poly.pdbx_strand_id
1 'polypeptide(L)'
;MSVTQVEDGFLSCTNWSSNVSVNGTQEPFASPLTDYDEEEFLQYLWKEYLHPKEYEWVLIVGYIIVFLVALIGNILVCVAVWKNHHMRTVTNYFIVNLSLADVLVTLTCLPATLVVDITETWFLGNSLCKVIPYLQTVSVSVSVLTLSCIALDRWYAICHPLMFKSTAKRARNSILVIWMVSCLIMIPQAIVMECSSMFPGLTNKTILFTVCDERWGVEFFPKMYHTCFFLITYLAPLCLMVLAYLQIFQKLWCQQVGSLLLSFMENTLCLIFECNR
;
A
#
# COMPACT_ATOMS: atom_id res chain seq x y z
N MET A 1 -29.82 2.67 -59.79
CA MET A 1 -28.73 3.67 -59.84
C MET A 1 -28.37 4.05 -58.41
N SER A 2 -27.14 4.06 -57.90
CA SER A 2 -25.82 3.52 -58.29
C SER A 2 -24.76 4.46 -57.69
N VAL A 3 -23.88 3.94 -56.80
CA VAL A 3 -22.46 4.35 -56.66
C VAL A 3 -22.22 5.81 -56.18
N THR A 4 -21.52 6.12 -55.08
CA THR A 4 -20.15 5.73 -54.67
C THR A 4 -19.96 5.63 -53.14
N GLN A 5 -19.01 4.79 -52.71
CA GLN A 5 -18.15 5.01 -51.53
C GLN A 5 -16.69 5.04 -52.02
N VAL A 6 -15.81 5.74 -51.31
CA VAL A 6 -14.35 5.79 -51.57
C VAL A 6 -13.61 5.65 -50.23
N GLU A 7 -12.41 5.05 -50.31
CA GLU A 7 -11.47 4.63 -49.25
C GLU A 7 -10.82 5.85 -48.53
N ASP A 8 -9.93 5.77 -47.52
CA ASP A 8 -8.92 4.80 -47.05
C ASP A 8 -8.89 4.75 -45.50
N GLY A 9 -8.38 3.75 -44.78
CA GLY A 9 -7.70 2.47 -45.07
C GLY A 9 -7.65 1.69 -43.71
N PHE A 10 -6.63 0.95 -43.26
CA PHE A 10 -5.44 0.26 -43.80
C PHE A 10 -4.90 -0.59 -42.61
N LEU A 11 -4.50 -1.87 -42.65
CA LEU A 11 -4.36 -2.91 -43.68
C LEU A 11 -4.52 -4.30 -43.00
N SER A 12 -4.85 -5.36 -43.75
CA SER A 12 -4.77 -6.78 -43.29
C SER A 12 -4.29 -7.66 -44.44
N CYS A 13 -3.31 -8.52 -44.22
CA CYS A 13 -2.69 -9.34 -45.27
C CYS A 13 -3.03 -10.83 -45.14
N THR A 14 -3.73 -11.37 -46.14
CA THR A 14 -3.84 -12.82 -46.39
C THR A 14 -3.75 -13.13 -47.87
N ASN A 15 -3.12 -14.28 -48.17
CA ASN A 15 -3.04 -14.99 -49.45
C ASN A 15 -2.20 -14.36 -50.58
N TRP A 16 -1.05 -14.98 -50.85
CA TRP A 16 -0.50 -15.08 -52.20
C TRP A 16 -0.26 -16.56 -52.55
N SER A 17 -1.07 -17.10 -53.46
CA SER A 17 -0.86 -18.40 -54.09
C SER A 17 0.18 -18.26 -55.19
N SER A 18 1.31 -18.97 -55.10
CA SER A 18 2.33 -19.01 -56.16
C SER A 18 2.76 -20.45 -56.44
N ASN A 19 2.45 -20.95 -57.63
CA ASN A 19 2.99 -22.21 -58.12
C ASN A 19 4.51 -22.05 -58.37
N VAL A 20 5.34 -22.80 -57.64
CA VAL A 20 6.75 -22.99 -57.97
C VAL A 20 7.06 -24.48 -57.93
N SER A 21 7.23 -25.09 -59.10
CA SER A 21 7.63 -26.49 -59.25
C SER A 21 9.16 -26.60 -59.26
N VAL A 22 9.75 -27.24 -58.25
CA VAL A 22 11.15 -27.67 -58.26
C VAL A 22 11.22 -29.15 -57.92
N ASN A 23 11.90 -29.92 -58.78
CA ASN A 23 12.13 -31.35 -58.61
C ASN A 23 13.16 -31.66 -57.52
N GLY A 24 13.01 -32.79 -56.84
CA GLY A 24 14.14 -33.51 -56.23
C GLY A 24 13.94 -33.93 -54.77
N THR A 25 14.24 -35.21 -54.51
CA THR A 25 14.40 -35.85 -53.18
C THR A 25 13.25 -35.67 -52.18
N GLN A 26 12.40 -36.69 -52.12
CA GLN A 26 11.34 -36.86 -51.13
C GLN A 26 11.92 -37.46 -49.83
N GLU A 27 12.56 -36.61 -49.01
CA GLU A 27 12.79 -36.90 -47.59
C GLU A 27 11.49 -36.60 -46.81
N PRO A 28 10.93 -37.54 -46.04
CA PRO A 28 9.80 -37.23 -45.18
C PRO A 28 10.29 -36.37 -44.02
N PHE A 29 9.84 -35.12 -43.94
CA PHE A 29 9.99 -34.30 -42.73
C PHE A 29 9.11 -34.86 -41.62
N ALA A 30 9.57 -35.97 -41.03
CA ALA A 30 9.05 -36.47 -39.78
C ALA A 30 9.42 -35.47 -38.68
N SER A 31 8.41 -34.94 -38.01
CA SER A 31 8.58 -34.07 -36.84
C SER A 31 8.96 -34.90 -35.61
N PRO A 32 10.12 -34.61 -34.99
CA PRO A 32 10.17 -34.59 -33.53
C PRO A 32 11.07 -33.45 -33.02
N LEU A 33 10.54 -32.24 -32.83
CA LEU A 33 11.32 -31.09 -32.33
C LEU A 33 10.48 -30.07 -31.55
N THR A 34 9.70 -30.52 -30.55
CA THR A 34 8.87 -29.64 -29.69
C THR A 34 8.78 -30.13 -28.23
N ASP A 35 9.82 -30.82 -27.73
CA ASP A 35 9.85 -31.36 -26.36
C ASP A 35 11.20 -31.08 -25.69
N TYR A 36 12.31 -31.32 -26.42
CA TYR A 36 13.67 -31.01 -25.97
C TYR A 36 13.91 -29.52 -25.69
N ASP A 37 13.46 -28.62 -26.57
CA ASP A 37 13.60 -27.16 -26.38
C ASP A 37 12.79 -26.64 -25.18
N GLU A 38 11.66 -27.27 -24.84
CA GLU A 38 10.81 -26.85 -23.72
C GLU A 38 11.41 -27.25 -22.36
N GLU A 39 11.94 -28.48 -22.24
CA GLU A 39 12.63 -28.90 -21.01
C GLU A 39 13.94 -28.13 -20.79
N GLU A 40 14.71 -27.86 -21.86
CA GLU A 40 15.93 -27.05 -21.75
C GLU A 40 15.63 -25.59 -21.37
N PHE A 41 14.55 -25.00 -21.91
CA PHE A 41 14.07 -23.68 -21.50
C PHE A 41 13.59 -23.65 -20.04
N LEU A 42 12.89 -24.68 -19.57
CA LEU A 42 12.50 -24.81 -18.15
C LEU A 42 13.72 -24.99 -17.23
N GLN A 43 14.72 -25.77 -17.62
CA GLN A 43 15.97 -25.91 -16.86
C GLN A 43 16.79 -24.61 -16.84
N TYR A 44 16.83 -23.88 -17.95
CA TYR A 44 17.45 -22.56 -18.04
C TYR A 44 16.77 -21.58 -17.07
N LEU A 45 15.44 -21.48 -17.12
CA LEU A 45 14.64 -20.66 -16.20
C LEU A 45 14.87 -21.05 -14.74
N TRP A 46 14.86 -22.34 -14.39
CA TRP A 46 15.16 -22.80 -13.02
C TRP A 46 16.57 -22.40 -12.55
N LYS A 47 17.57 -22.46 -13.44
CA LYS A 47 18.97 -22.17 -13.09
C LYS A 47 19.24 -20.66 -12.99
N GLU A 48 18.57 -19.84 -13.78
CA GLU A 48 18.76 -18.38 -13.84
C GLU A 48 17.90 -17.63 -12.80
N TYR A 49 16.66 -18.09 -12.56
CA TYR A 49 15.71 -17.43 -11.63
C TYR A 49 15.63 -18.03 -10.22
N LEU A 50 15.87 -19.33 -10.05
CA LEU A 50 15.60 -20.02 -8.77
C LEU A 50 16.85 -20.18 -7.88
N HIS A 51 17.98 -19.62 -8.30
CA HIS A 51 19.23 -19.66 -7.55
C HIS A 51 19.39 -18.37 -6.71
N PRO A 52 19.26 -18.43 -5.37
CA PRO A 52 19.14 -17.22 -4.57
C PRO A 52 20.44 -16.42 -4.56
N LYS A 53 20.34 -15.14 -4.95
CA LYS A 53 21.44 -14.18 -4.92
C LYS A 53 21.77 -13.81 -3.47
N GLU A 54 23.00 -13.35 -3.22
CA GLU A 54 23.47 -13.10 -1.84
C GLU A 54 22.60 -12.10 -1.06
N TYR A 55 21.95 -11.15 -1.75
CA TYR A 55 21.03 -10.18 -1.12
C TYR A 55 19.73 -10.81 -0.63
N GLU A 56 19.29 -11.95 -1.17
CA GLU A 56 18.01 -12.57 -0.81
C GLU A 56 18.06 -13.13 0.62
N TRP A 57 19.21 -13.66 1.06
CA TRP A 57 19.41 -14.07 2.45
C TRP A 57 19.28 -12.90 3.42
N VAL A 58 19.80 -11.72 3.04
CA VAL A 58 19.67 -10.49 3.83
C VAL A 58 18.22 -10.01 3.84
N LEU A 59 17.52 -10.09 2.70
CA LEU A 59 16.10 -9.75 2.56
C LEU A 59 15.23 -10.68 3.44
N ILE A 60 15.41 -11.99 3.36
CA ILE A 60 14.71 -13.00 4.18
C ILE A 60 14.87 -12.70 5.68
N VAL A 61 16.11 -12.50 6.14
CA VAL A 61 16.39 -12.18 7.55
C VAL A 61 15.76 -10.85 7.96
N GLY A 62 15.83 -9.83 7.09
CA GLY A 62 15.20 -8.52 7.31
C GLY A 62 13.67 -8.63 7.45
N TYR A 63 13.00 -9.32 6.53
CA TYR A 63 11.57 -9.55 6.56
C TYR A 63 11.12 -10.35 7.80
N ILE A 64 11.87 -11.37 8.22
CA ILE A 64 11.59 -12.13 9.47
C ILE A 64 11.71 -11.22 10.70
N ILE A 65 12.74 -10.37 10.77
CA ILE A 65 12.91 -9.41 11.87
C ILE A 65 11.75 -8.41 11.89
N VAL A 66 11.40 -7.82 10.74
CA VAL A 66 10.28 -6.87 10.64
C VAL A 66 8.96 -7.54 11.03
N PHE A 67 8.68 -8.75 10.55
CA PHE A 67 7.48 -9.52 10.91
C PHE A 67 7.36 -9.73 12.42
N LEU A 68 8.42 -10.24 13.07
CA LEU A 68 8.41 -10.51 14.50
C LEU A 68 8.26 -9.22 15.32
N VAL A 69 9.02 -8.17 14.99
CA VAL A 69 8.97 -6.88 15.70
C VAL A 69 7.62 -6.19 15.52
N ALA A 70 7.09 -6.13 14.30
CA ALA A 70 5.80 -5.51 14.01
C ALA A 70 4.63 -6.27 14.67
N LEU A 71 4.64 -7.61 14.61
CA LEU A 71 3.59 -8.44 15.21
C LEU A 71 3.61 -8.33 16.74
N ILE A 72 4.77 -8.54 17.37
CA ILE A 72 4.90 -8.46 18.84
C ILE A 72 4.61 -7.04 19.33
N GLY A 73 5.19 -6.03 18.69
CA GLY A 73 5.02 -4.63 19.07
C GLY A 73 3.56 -4.17 19.03
N ASN A 74 2.86 -4.42 17.92
CA ASN A 74 1.47 -4.01 17.78
C ASN A 74 0.50 -4.81 18.66
N ILE A 75 0.74 -6.11 18.88
CA ILE A 75 -0.04 -6.89 19.86
C ILE A 75 0.16 -6.33 21.28
N LEU A 76 1.39 -5.98 21.67
CA LEU A 76 1.68 -5.37 22.97
C LEU A 76 0.98 -4.03 23.15
N VAL A 77 0.92 -3.19 22.11
CA VAL A 77 0.17 -1.92 22.13
C VAL A 77 -1.33 -2.15 22.39
N CYS A 78 -1.95 -3.09 21.66
CA CYS A 78 -3.35 -3.47 21.88
C CYS A 78 -3.61 -3.97 23.31
N VAL A 79 -2.76 -4.89 23.80
CA VAL A 79 -2.87 -5.44 25.15
C VAL A 79 -2.67 -4.36 26.23
N ALA A 80 -1.71 -3.44 26.05
CA ALA A 80 -1.42 -2.39 27.00
C ALA A 80 -2.61 -1.40 27.17
N VAL A 81 -3.28 -1.03 26.08
CA VAL A 81 -4.46 -0.15 26.11
C VAL A 81 -5.70 -0.87 26.66
N TRP A 82 -5.90 -2.15 26.32
CA TRP A 82 -7.02 -2.93 26.83
C TRP A 82 -6.91 -3.23 28.32
N LYS A 83 -5.73 -3.64 28.81
CA LYS A 83 -5.51 -4.02 30.21
C LYS A 83 -5.55 -2.83 31.17
N ASN A 84 -4.99 -1.69 30.78
CA ASN A 84 -4.85 -0.54 31.67
C ASN A 84 -6.00 0.46 31.49
N HIS A 85 -6.94 0.52 32.44
CA HIS A 85 -8.12 1.41 32.32
C HIS A 85 -7.75 2.89 32.15
N HIS A 86 -6.68 3.37 32.82
CA HIS A 86 -6.15 4.73 32.66
C HIS A 86 -5.72 5.04 31.21
N MET A 87 -5.32 4.03 30.43
CA MET A 87 -4.87 4.21 29.04
C MET A 87 -6.04 4.29 28.04
N ARG A 88 -7.31 4.25 28.47
CA ARG A 88 -8.49 4.26 27.57
C ARG A 88 -8.89 5.67 27.11
N THR A 89 -7.93 6.43 26.59
CA THR A 89 -8.12 7.78 26.02
C THR A 89 -8.50 7.71 24.54
N VAL A 90 -9.05 8.79 23.98
CA VAL A 90 -9.42 8.87 22.55
C VAL A 90 -8.22 8.66 21.63
N THR A 91 -7.09 9.31 21.91
CA THR A 91 -5.85 9.09 21.15
C THR A 91 -5.42 7.62 21.19
N ASN A 92 -5.55 6.95 22.33
CA ASN A 92 -5.15 5.55 22.46
C ASN A 92 -6.09 4.58 21.75
N TYR A 93 -7.38 4.91 21.56
CA TYR A 93 -8.26 4.15 20.66
C TYR A 93 -7.81 4.24 19.19
N PHE A 94 -7.32 5.41 18.75
CA PHE A 94 -6.74 5.55 17.41
C PHE A 94 -5.40 4.80 17.28
N ILE A 95 -4.56 4.78 18.33
CA ILE A 95 -3.33 3.97 18.36
C ILE A 95 -3.65 2.48 18.26
N VAL A 96 -4.68 1.97 18.96
CA VAL A 96 -5.13 0.58 18.79
C VAL A 96 -5.65 0.32 17.37
N ASN A 97 -6.30 1.29 16.72
CA ASN A 97 -6.73 1.14 15.33
C ASN A 97 -5.56 0.99 14.36
N LEU A 98 -4.49 1.78 14.54
CA LEU A 98 -3.23 1.65 13.80
C LEU A 98 -2.64 0.25 14.00
N SER A 99 -2.46 -0.18 15.26
CA SER A 99 -1.88 -1.49 15.56
C SER A 99 -2.70 -2.68 15.02
N LEU A 100 -4.04 -2.56 14.92
CA LEU A 100 -4.87 -3.59 14.28
C LEU A 100 -4.68 -3.63 12.75
N ALA A 101 -4.53 -2.47 12.10
CA ALA A 101 -4.27 -2.39 10.66
C ALA A 101 -2.85 -2.90 10.31
N ASP A 102 -1.86 -2.58 11.14
CA ASP A 102 -0.49 -3.06 10.99
C ASP A 102 -0.38 -4.58 11.23
N VAL A 103 -1.08 -5.13 12.22
CA VAL A 103 -1.15 -6.59 12.45
C VAL A 103 -1.78 -7.30 11.26
N LEU A 104 -2.85 -6.75 10.67
CA LEU A 104 -3.48 -7.30 9.48
C LEU A 104 -2.48 -7.43 8.32
N VAL A 105 -1.80 -6.33 7.97
CA VAL A 105 -0.78 -6.32 6.88
C VAL A 105 0.41 -7.20 7.20
N THR A 106 0.87 -7.20 8.46
CA THR A 106 1.98 -8.05 8.92
C THR A 106 1.65 -9.53 8.75
N LEU A 107 0.41 -9.95 9.01
CA LEU A 107 -0.01 -11.35 8.89
C LEU A 107 -0.36 -11.77 7.46
N THR A 108 -0.96 -10.89 6.65
CA THR A 108 -1.45 -11.26 5.30
C THR A 108 -0.55 -10.83 4.16
N CYS A 109 -0.03 -9.60 4.18
CA CYS A 109 0.68 -9.02 3.05
C CYS A 109 2.17 -9.35 3.12
N LEU A 110 2.81 -9.13 4.28
CA LEU A 110 4.26 -9.28 4.44
C LEU A 110 4.78 -10.68 4.04
N PRO A 111 4.14 -11.82 4.41
CA PRO A 111 4.59 -13.14 3.97
C PRO A 111 4.37 -13.37 2.47
N ALA A 112 3.31 -12.81 1.90
CA ALA A 112 3.03 -12.92 0.47
C ALA A 112 4.02 -12.11 -0.36
N THR A 113 4.32 -10.87 0.05
CA THR A 113 5.36 -10.03 -0.56
C THR A 113 6.72 -10.72 -0.49
N LEU A 114 7.11 -11.28 0.67
CA LEU A 114 8.36 -12.02 0.81
C LEU A 114 8.49 -13.19 -0.18
N VAL A 115 7.42 -13.99 -0.36
CA VAL A 115 7.42 -15.09 -1.34
C VAL A 115 7.58 -14.56 -2.77
N VAL A 116 6.89 -13.48 -3.12
CA VAL A 116 6.97 -12.86 -4.46
C VAL A 116 8.37 -12.27 -4.69
N ASP A 117 8.93 -11.56 -3.72
CA ASP A 117 10.26 -10.92 -3.80
C ASP A 117 11.41 -11.94 -3.99
N ILE A 118 11.25 -13.18 -3.50
CA ILE A 118 12.26 -14.26 -3.63
C ILE A 118 12.05 -15.07 -4.91
N THR A 119 10.79 -15.37 -5.27
CA THR A 119 10.49 -16.37 -6.32
C THR A 119 10.06 -15.74 -7.64
N GLU A 120 9.93 -14.41 -7.66
CA GLU A 120 9.36 -13.60 -8.76
C GLU A 120 8.01 -14.14 -9.28
N THR A 121 7.29 -14.92 -8.44
CA THR A 121 6.09 -15.69 -8.81
C THR A 121 4.98 -15.59 -7.76
N TRP A 122 3.75 -15.41 -8.22
CA TRP A 122 2.52 -15.36 -7.43
C TRP A 122 1.86 -16.73 -7.31
N PHE A 123 2.10 -17.44 -6.20
CA PHE A 123 1.51 -18.77 -5.94
C PHE A 123 0.12 -18.75 -5.30
N LEU A 124 -0.35 -17.61 -4.79
CA LEU A 124 -1.56 -17.52 -3.96
C LEU A 124 -2.88 -17.44 -4.77
N GLY A 125 -2.79 -17.50 -6.11
CA GLY A 125 -3.93 -17.52 -7.02
C GLY A 125 -4.69 -16.19 -7.15
N ASN A 126 -5.64 -16.16 -8.09
CA ASN A 126 -6.29 -14.93 -8.56
C ASN A 126 -7.10 -14.19 -7.47
N SER A 127 -7.76 -14.92 -6.57
CA SER A 127 -8.53 -14.29 -5.48
C SER A 127 -7.64 -13.52 -4.51
N LEU A 128 -6.51 -14.10 -4.09
CA LEU A 128 -5.57 -13.42 -3.20
C LEU A 128 -4.78 -12.33 -3.91
N CYS A 129 -4.54 -12.45 -5.24
CA CYS A 129 -3.96 -11.37 -6.04
C CYS A 129 -4.78 -10.08 -5.98
N LYS A 130 -6.11 -10.19 -5.88
CA LYS A 130 -6.99 -9.03 -5.66
C LYS A 130 -7.03 -8.60 -4.20
N VAL A 131 -7.13 -9.55 -3.26
CA VAL A 131 -7.33 -9.27 -1.83
C VAL A 131 -6.09 -8.71 -1.13
N ILE A 132 -4.90 -9.24 -1.38
CA ILE A 132 -3.69 -8.86 -0.61
C ILE A 132 -3.23 -7.41 -0.91
N PRO A 133 -3.11 -6.97 -2.17
CA PRO A 133 -2.82 -5.57 -2.50
C PRO A 133 -3.95 -4.61 -2.08
N TYR A 134 -5.21 -5.07 -2.10
CA TYR A 134 -6.33 -4.30 -1.57
C TYR A 134 -6.21 -4.08 -0.05
N LEU A 135 -5.93 -5.13 0.74
CA LEU A 135 -5.73 -4.99 2.18
C LEU A 135 -4.54 -4.10 2.51
N GLN A 136 -3.46 -4.16 1.72
CA GLN A 136 -2.30 -3.30 1.85
C GLN A 136 -2.65 -1.82 1.62
N THR A 137 -3.31 -1.48 0.51
CA THR A 137 -3.70 -0.09 0.20
C THR A 137 -4.78 0.45 1.16
N VAL A 138 -5.73 -0.40 1.59
CA VAL A 138 -6.71 -0.06 2.64
C VAL A 138 -5.98 0.26 3.94
N SER A 139 -5.03 -0.58 4.37
CA SER A 139 -4.30 -0.35 5.62
C SER A 139 -3.48 0.95 5.58
N VAL A 140 -2.76 1.23 4.49
CA VAL A 140 -2.05 2.51 4.30
C VAL A 140 -3.01 3.70 4.43
N SER A 141 -4.19 3.63 3.80
CA SER A 141 -5.21 4.66 3.91
C SER A 141 -5.76 4.81 5.33
N VAL A 142 -6.09 3.69 6.00
CA VAL A 142 -6.58 3.67 7.38
C VAL A 142 -5.54 4.32 8.31
N SER A 143 -4.27 4.01 8.13
CA SER A 143 -3.19 4.55 8.95
C SER A 143 -3.00 6.05 8.77
N VAL A 144 -2.95 6.55 7.53
CA VAL A 144 -2.79 8.00 7.28
C VAL A 144 -4.04 8.80 7.74
N LEU A 145 -5.24 8.30 7.50
CA LEU A 145 -6.47 8.94 8.01
C LEU A 145 -6.58 8.87 9.55
N THR A 146 -6.08 7.81 10.17
CA THR A 146 -6.01 7.69 11.64
C THR A 146 -5.02 8.70 12.24
N LEU A 147 -3.81 8.82 11.68
CA LEU A 147 -2.83 9.83 12.08
C LEU A 147 -3.37 11.26 11.90
N SER A 148 -4.10 11.51 10.82
CA SER A 148 -4.78 12.79 10.57
C SER A 148 -5.86 13.08 11.63
N CYS A 149 -6.65 12.07 12.02
CA CYS A 149 -7.62 12.20 13.10
C CYS A 149 -6.97 12.43 14.47
N ILE A 150 -5.80 11.83 14.74
CA ILE A 150 -5.00 12.10 15.94
C ILE A 150 -4.52 13.57 15.94
N ALA A 151 -3.96 14.05 14.83
CA ALA A 151 -3.50 15.43 14.71
C ALA A 151 -4.64 16.44 14.91
N LEU A 152 -5.82 16.17 14.35
CA LEU A 152 -7.01 17.00 14.53
C LEU A 152 -7.57 16.95 15.96
N ASP A 153 -7.63 15.78 16.62
CA ASP A 153 -8.04 15.64 18.03
C ASP A 153 -7.14 16.46 18.95
N ARG A 154 -5.81 16.41 18.74
CA ARG A 154 -4.83 17.22 19.46
C ARG A 154 -4.98 18.71 19.17
N TRP A 155 -5.16 19.08 17.91
CA TRP A 155 -5.32 20.48 17.50
C TRP A 155 -6.58 21.10 18.12
N TYR A 156 -7.73 20.44 18.05
CA TYR A 156 -8.94 20.93 18.72
C TYR A 156 -8.79 21.02 20.24
N ALA A 157 -8.14 20.04 20.89
CA ALA A 157 -7.94 20.05 22.33
C ALA A 157 -7.04 21.21 22.82
N ILE A 158 -6.01 21.57 22.05
CA ILE A 158 -4.99 22.56 22.45
C ILE A 158 -5.36 23.97 21.95
N CYS A 159 -5.79 24.11 20.69
CA CYS A 159 -6.11 25.41 20.09
C CYS A 159 -7.53 25.89 20.44
N HIS A 160 -8.48 24.97 20.70
CA HIS A 160 -9.89 25.28 20.95
C HIS A 160 -10.49 24.57 22.20
N PRO A 161 -9.84 24.69 23.38
CA PRO A 161 -10.17 23.89 24.58
C PRO A 161 -11.61 24.07 25.08
N LEU A 162 -12.23 25.24 24.87
CA LEU A 162 -13.61 25.52 25.32
C LEU A 162 -14.70 24.85 24.45
N MET A 163 -14.36 24.47 23.21
CA MET A 163 -15.32 23.92 22.24
C MET A 163 -15.23 22.40 22.10
N PHE A 164 -14.19 21.76 22.68
CA PHE A 164 -13.85 20.37 22.39
C PHE A 164 -14.06 19.44 23.58
N LYS A 165 -14.98 18.48 23.42
CA LYS A 165 -15.08 17.29 24.27
C LYS A 165 -14.66 16.07 23.46
N SER A 166 -13.41 15.64 23.64
CA SER A 166 -12.93 14.36 23.10
C SER A 166 -13.66 13.22 23.79
N THR A 167 -14.44 12.43 23.05
CA THR A 167 -15.28 11.35 23.60
C THR A 167 -15.00 10.03 22.89
N ALA A 168 -14.98 8.93 23.63
CA ALA A 168 -14.79 7.59 23.07
C ALA A 168 -15.83 7.22 22.00
N LYS A 169 -17.07 7.73 22.12
CA LYS A 169 -18.12 7.56 21.11
C LYS A 169 -17.76 8.26 19.78
N ARG A 170 -17.21 9.49 19.84
CA ARG A 170 -16.70 10.20 18.65
C ARG A 170 -15.52 9.44 18.04
N ALA A 171 -14.55 9.01 18.87
CA ALA A 171 -13.39 8.23 18.40
C ALA A 171 -13.79 6.96 17.65
N ARG A 172 -14.68 6.14 18.25
CA ARG A 172 -15.20 4.92 17.62
C ARG A 172 -15.95 5.21 16.32
N ASN A 173 -16.78 6.26 16.29
CA ASN A 173 -17.48 6.65 15.06
C ASN A 173 -16.49 7.12 13.97
N SER A 174 -15.45 7.88 14.33
CA SER A 174 -14.38 8.25 13.41
C SER A 174 -13.63 7.03 12.86
N ILE A 175 -13.30 6.05 13.69
CA ILE A 175 -12.68 4.79 13.25
C ILE A 175 -13.57 4.07 12.23
N LEU A 176 -14.88 3.93 12.49
CA LEU A 176 -15.81 3.31 11.54
C LEU A 176 -15.87 4.08 10.21
N VAL A 177 -15.87 5.42 10.24
CA VAL A 177 -15.84 6.24 9.02
C VAL A 177 -14.52 6.06 8.26
N ILE A 178 -13.38 6.01 8.95
CA ILE A 178 -12.06 5.75 8.34
C ILE A 178 -12.09 4.43 7.58
N TRP A 179 -12.49 3.33 8.23
CA TRP A 179 -12.57 2.02 7.58
C TRP A 179 -13.54 2.02 6.38
N MET A 180 -14.73 2.60 6.51
CA MET A 180 -15.69 2.67 5.40
C MET A 180 -15.15 3.47 4.20
N VAL A 181 -14.48 4.62 4.45
CA VAL A 181 -13.89 5.44 3.40
C VAL A 181 -12.70 4.71 2.76
N SER A 182 -11.76 4.20 3.54
CA SER A 182 -10.59 3.47 3.03
C SER A 182 -11.00 2.23 2.22
N CYS A 183 -11.92 1.41 2.72
CA CYS A 183 -12.41 0.24 1.98
C CYS A 183 -13.08 0.63 0.66
N LEU A 184 -13.81 1.76 0.61
CA LEU A 184 -14.51 2.23 -0.60
C LEU A 184 -13.56 2.82 -1.64
N ILE A 185 -12.61 3.68 -1.25
CA ILE A 185 -11.69 4.33 -2.21
C ILE A 185 -10.68 3.34 -2.82
N MET A 186 -10.43 2.19 -2.17
CA MET A 186 -9.51 1.16 -2.66
C MET A 186 -10.14 0.08 -3.52
N ILE A 187 -11.47 0.09 -3.72
CA ILE A 187 -12.15 -0.88 -4.61
C ILE A 187 -11.51 -0.91 -6.02
N PRO A 188 -11.13 0.23 -6.65
CA PRO A 188 -10.47 0.19 -7.95
C PRO A 188 -9.17 -0.63 -7.97
N GLN A 189 -8.37 -0.62 -6.89
CA GLN A 189 -7.16 -1.46 -6.78
C GLN A 189 -7.52 -2.95 -6.94
N ALA A 190 -8.52 -3.43 -6.18
CA ALA A 190 -8.98 -4.82 -6.25
C ALA A 190 -9.55 -5.20 -7.62
N ILE A 191 -10.10 -4.23 -8.36
CA ILE A 191 -10.60 -4.45 -9.72
C ILE A 191 -9.43 -4.63 -10.69
N VAL A 192 -8.40 -3.77 -10.66
CA VAL A 192 -7.30 -3.78 -11.65
C VAL A 192 -6.23 -4.85 -11.42
N MET A 193 -6.02 -5.35 -10.19
CA MET A 193 -5.07 -6.45 -9.97
C MET A 193 -5.55 -7.73 -10.69
N GLU A 194 -4.77 -8.27 -11.61
CA GLU A 194 -5.06 -9.56 -12.27
C GLU A 194 -3.85 -10.50 -12.22
N CYS A 195 -4.09 -11.81 -12.07
CA CYS A 195 -3.06 -12.80 -12.34
C CYS A 195 -2.86 -12.95 -13.85
N SER A 196 -1.62 -12.89 -14.30
CA SER A 196 -1.23 -13.22 -15.68
C SER A 196 0.04 -14.07 -15.70
N SER A 197 0.24 -14.86 -16.74
CA SER A 197 1.49 -15.61 -16.96
C SER A 197 2.48 -14.76 -17.74
N MET A 198 3.73 -14.69 -17.30
CA MET A 198 4.81 -14.04 -18.07
C MET A 198 5.01 -14.69 -19.45
N PHE A 199 4.79 -16.01 -19.56
CA PHE A 199 4.88 -16.78 -20.80
C PHE A 199 3.52 -17.41 -21.16
N PRO A 200 2.67 -16.75 -21.97
CA PRO A 200 1.32 -17.25 -22.28
C PRO A 200 1.30 -18.63 -22.95
N GLY A 201 2.36 -19.01 -23.66
CA GLY A 201 2.49 -20.36 -24.27
C GLY A 201 2.65 -21.51 -23.27
N LEU A 202 3.17 -21.25 -22.06
CA LEU A 202 3.41 -22.28 -21.03
C LEU A 202 2.24 -22.43 -20.02
N THR A 203 1.20 -21.60 -20.13
CA THR A 203 0.04 -21.56 -19.21
C THR A 203 -0.63 -22.90 -18.96
N ASN A 204 -0.66 -23.78 -19.96
CA ASN A 204 -1.29 -25.10 -19.87
C ASN A 204 -0.41 -26.17 -19.20
N LYS A 205 0.88 -25.89 -18.94
CA LYS A 205 1.85 -26.87 -18.40
C LYS A 205 2.40 -26.51 -17.01
N THR A 206 2.54 -25.23 -16.63
CA THR A 206 3.16 -24.84 -15.35
C THR A 206 2.55 -23.58 -14.71
N ILE A 207 2.50 -23.56 -13.36
CA ILE A 207 2.10 -22.39 -12.53
C ILE A 207 3.25 -21.37 -12.39
N LEU A 208 4.48 -21.78 -12.72
CA LEU A 208 5.71 -20.99 -12.64
C LEU A 208 5.62 -19.72 -13.49
N PHE A 209 6.17 -18.60 -13.01
CA PHE A 209 6.10 -17.27 -13.66
C PHE A 209 4.66 -16.72 -13.85
N THR A 210 3.72 -17.11 -12.99
CA THR A 210 2.49 -16.34 -12.78
C THR A 210 2.83 -15.07 -12.01
N VAL A 211 2.48 -13.90 -12.53
CA VAL A 211 2.62 -12.60 -11.85
C VAL A 211 1.24 -12.06 -11.44
N CYS A 212 1.22 -11.20 -10.43
CA CYS A 212 0.03 -10.47 -9.97
C CYS A 212 0.30 -8.98 -10.13
N ASP A 213 -0.34 -8.33 -11.10
CA ASP A 213 -0.03 -6.95 -11.49
C ASP A 213 -1.28 -6.18 -11.92
N GLU A 214 -1.19 -4.85 -12.01
CA GLU A 214 -2.29 -3.97 -12.38
C GLU A 214 -2.54 -3.96 -13.90
N ARG A 215 -3.66 -4.54 -14.32
CA ARG A 215 -4.04 -4.58 -15.74
C ARG A 215 -4.92 -3.38 -16.12
N TRP A 216 -4.31 -2.40 -16.76
CA TRP A 216 -4.99 -1.21 -17.28
C TRP A 216 -5.21 -1.30 -18.80
N GLY A 217 -6.42 -0.99 -19.27
CA GLY A 217 -6.74 -1.02 -20.70
C GLY A 217 -6.19 0.15 -21.53
N VAL A 218 -5.83 1.27 -20.88
CA VAL A 218 -5.26 2.48 -21.51
C VAL A 218 -4.24 3.10 -20.56
N GLU A 219 -3.05 3.45 -21.04
CA GLU A 219 -1.93 4.00 -20.23
C GLU A 219 -2.25 5.27 -19.44
N PHE A 220 -3.31 6.01 -19.81
CA PHE A 220 -3.72 7.21 -19.10
C PHE A 220 -4.31 6.91 -17.71
N PHE A 221 -5.07 5.83 -17.59
CA PHE A 221 -5.75 5.47 -16.34
C PHE A 221 -4.80 5.19 -15.15
N PRO A 222 -3.71 4.40 -15.26
CA PRO A 222 -2.78 4.21 -14.14
C PRO A 222 -2.14 5.52 -13.70
N LYS A 223 -1.71 6.35 -14.65
CA LYS A 223 -1.08 7.66 -14.38
C LYS A 223 -2.03 8.57 -13.60
N MET A 224 -3.30 8.64 -14.03
CA MET A 224 -4.34 9.40 -13.32
C MET A 224 -4.66 8.81 -11.94
N TYR A 225 -4.86 7.48 -11.86
CA TYR A 225 -5.20 6.77 -10.63
C TYR A 225 -4.12 6.96 -9.56
N HIS A 226 -2.87 6.63 -9.87
CA HIS A 226 -1.74 6.75 -8.92
C HIS A 226 -1.48 8.20 -8.50
N THR A 227 -1.65 9.16 -9.41
CA THR A 227 -1.56 10.59 -9.07
C THR A 227 -2.68 11.00 -8.10
N CYS A 228 -3.94 10.67 -8.39
CA CYS A 228 -5.07 10.97 -7.50
C CYS A 228 -4.94 10.26 -6.15
N PHE A 229 -4.53 8.98 -6.15
CA PHE A 229 -4.24 8.21 -4.94
C PHE A 229 -3.20 8.93 -4.08
N PHE A 230 -2.04 9.27 -4.65
CA PHE A 230 -0.96 9.94 -3.92
C PHE A 230 -1.41 11.30 -3.34
N LEU A 231 -2.14 12.10 -4.12
CA LEU A 231 -2.64 13.40 -3.67
C LEU A 231 -3.64 13.26 -2.50
N ILE A 232 -4.58 12.32 -2.59
CA ILE A 232 -5.68 12.16 -1.63
C ILE A 232 -5.26 11.38 -0.37
N THR A 233 -4.47 10.31 -0.53
CA THR A 233 -4.13 9.38 0.55
C THR A 233 -2.84 9.74 1.29
N TYR A 234 -1.96 10.53 0.66
CA TYR A 234 -0.66 10.91 1.23
C TYR A 234 -0.49 12.43 1.34
N LEU A 235 -0.49 13.17 0.23
CA LEU A 235 -0.10 14.58 0.24
C LEU A 235 -1.05 15.48 1.04
N ALA A 236 -2.37 15.44 0.74
CA ALA A 236 -3.34 16.29 1.44
C ALA A 236 -3.43 15.97 2.96
N PRO A 237 -3.49 14.69 3.39
CA PRO A 237 -3.39 14.34 4.81
C PRO A 237 -2.08 14.81 5.46
N LEU A 238 -0.93 14.66 4.79
CA LEU A 238 0.36 15.09 5.31
C LEU A 238 0.41 16.62 5.50
N CYS A 239 -0.06 17.39 4.52
CA CYS A 239 -0.18 18.84 4.64
C CYS A 239 -1.10 19.25 5.81
N LEU A 240 -2.24 18.58 5.98
CA LEU A 240 -3.16 18.83 7.11
C LEU A 240 -2.49 18.53 8.47
N MET A 241 -1.77 17.40 8.58
CA MET A 241 -1.03 17.04 9.79
C MET A 241 0.07 18.07 10.10
N VAL A 242 0.87 18.46 9.10
CA VAL A 242 1.94 19.48 9.27
C VAL A 242 1.35 20.81 9.73
N LEU A 243 0.30 21.31 9.10
CA LEU A 243 -0.34 22.57 9.49
C LEU A 243 -0.94 22.50 10.91
N ALA A 244 -1.58 21.37 11.27
CA ALA A 244 -2.11 21.15 12.61
C ALA A 244 -0.99 21.14 13.68
N TYR A 245 0.10 20.40 13.45
CA TYR A 245 1.22 20.33 14.39
C TYR A 245 2.01 21.65 14.49
N LEU A 246 2.16 22.41 13.40
CA LEU A 246 2.77 23.75 13.45
C LEU A 246 1.95 24.71 14.33
N GLN A 247 0.62 24.70 14.21
CA GLN A 247 -0.25 25.52 15.05
C GLN A 247 -0.25 25.06 16.52
N ILE A 248 -0.24 23.75 16.78
CA ILE A 248 -0.07 23.19 18.14
C ILE A 248 1.26 23.67 18.73
N PHE A 249 2.37 23.54 17.99
CA PHE A 249 3.70 23.94 18.45
C PHE A 249 3.75 25.44 18.79
N GLN A 250 3.26 26.30 17.89
CA GLN A 250 3.17 27.74 18.13
C GLN A 250 2.32 28.06 19.37
N LYS A 251 1.17 27.40 19.53
CA LYS A 251 0.26 27.64 20.66
C LYS A 251 0.90 27.26 22.00
N LEU A 252 1.51 26.07 22.06
CA LEU A 252 2.20 25.57 23.25
C LEU A 252 3.43 26.42 23.58
N TRP A 253 4.25 26.80 22.59
CA TRP A 253 5.43 27.63 22.78
C TRP A 253 5.07 29.01 23.35
N CYS A 254 4.07 29.68 22.76
CA CYS A 254 3.59 30.97 23.25
C CYS A 254 2.95 30.87 24.65
N GLN A 255 2.24 29.78 24.96
CA GLN A 255 1.72 29.54 26.31
C GLN A 255 2.82 29.31 27.33
N GLN A 256 3.84 28.52 26.99
CA GLN A 256 4.93 28.21 27.92
C GLN A 256 5.79 29.44 28.19
N VAL A 257 6.19 30.19 27.14
CA VAL A 257 6.92 31.46 27.31
C VAL A 257 6.07 32.49 28.07
N GLY A 258 4.77 32.60 27.79
CA GLY A 258 3.85 33.47 28.53
C GLY A 258 3.74 33.08 30.01
N SER A 259 3.65 31.79 30.33
CA SER A 259 3.63 31.30 31.72
C SER A 259 4.95 31.54 32.44
N LEU A 260 6.08 31.41 31.74
CA LEU A 260 7.41 31.65 32.29
C LEU A 260 7.58 33.15 32.59
N LEU A 261 7.20 34.03 31.68
CA LEU A 261 7.20 35.48 31.88
C LEU A 261 6.26 35.91 33.02
N LEU A 262 5.05 35.34 33.11
CA LEU A 262 4.14 35.59 34.23
C LEU A 262 4.75 35.13 35.57
N SER A 263 5.33 33.94 35.63
CA SER A 263 6.01 33.46 36.85
C SER A 263 7.23 34.32 37.22
N PHE A 264 7.94 34.87 36.23
CA PHE A 264 9.04 35.80 36.44
C PHE A 264 8.54 37.15 36.97
N MET A 265 7.42 37.65 36.44
CA MET A 265 6.77 38.88 36.92
C MET A 265 6.21 38.71 38.33
N GLU A 266 5.55 37.60 38.64
CA GLU A 266 5.05 37.28 39.98
C GLU A 266 6.21 37.17 40.99
N ASN A 267 7.28 36.44 40.66
CA ASN A 267 8.46 36.34 41.52
C ASN A 267 9.16 37.71 41.71
N THR A 268 9.23 38.55 40.67
CA THR A 268 9.81 39.90 40.77
C THR A 268 8.94 40.83 41.62
N LEU A 269 7.62 40.77 41.47
CA LEU A 269 6.68 41.51 42.33
C LEU A 269 6.74 41.03 43.78
N CYS A 270 6.87 39.73 44.02
CA CYS A 270 7.01 39.16 45.35
C CYS A 270 8.29 39.67 46.04
N LEU A 271 9.44 39.64 45.33
CA LEU A 271 10.70 40.22 45.81
C LEU A 271 10.63 41.73 46.09
N ILE A 272 9.88 42.50 45.28
CA ILE A 272 9.67 43.94 45.52
C ILE A 272 8.82 44.18 46.77
N PHE A 273 7.81 43.34 47.04
CA PHE A 273 6.98 43.45 48.24
C PHE A 273 7.65 42.93 49.51
N GLU A 274 8.52 41.92 49.43
CA GLU A 274 9.32 41.44 50.57
C GLU A 274 10.48 42.40 50.93
N CYS A 275 10.98 43.19 49.98
CA CYS A 275 12.02 44.20 50.22
C CYS A 275 11.49 45.52 50.82
N ASN A 276 10.18 45.65 51.02
CA ASN A 276 9.52 46.88 51.48
C ASN A 276 8.79 46.69 52.82
N ARG A 277 9.32 45.80 53.68
CA ARG A 277 8.78 45.45 55.01
C ARG A 277 9.90 45.27 56.02
#